data_AF-Q9RQQ3-F1
#
_entry.id   AF-Q9RQQ3-F1
#
_cell.length_a   1.000
_cell.length_b   1.000
_cell.length_c   1.000
_cell.angle_alpha   90.00
_cell.angle_beta   90.00
_cell.angle_gamma   90.00
#
_symmetry.space_group_name_H-M   'P 1'
#
loop_
_entity.id
_entity.type
_entity.pdbx_description
1 polymer ?
#
loop_
_entity_poly.entity_id
_entity_poly.type
_entity_poly.pdbx_seq_one_letter_code
_entity_poly.pdbx_strand_id
1 'polypeptide(L)'
;MKRTTKLLLSILPISSISLLSLVSCSTTSLNGKQPNEKPANPNEKEPNNEIDKKPIKPEDSNYKDPNKPSNKPNETPKEPEQSGNDSEKDPKKPDEKSQGDQPHNNQSSDQPETNKVDFSDIENILKEISLKTITFYAQRDAATVLFELRKDHSIIDRIFSKEFKDIFDKYYIQFVPNSGENAINEKGLIEKIKLKFTNKKGGASKDFKFTFTGFKIPETINTKNNKYNLLKQKSVNETLAGLFPSLIAYMLLYSQNHNEYKSLEEKDNAINFEELENGNPDLFIDPSLRLNAAAIKDYLFEYDKKLGELYIDKVTTVSYDDYNGSLGLQVEIGNRDHNSRTSNEPTISVKHTFNGFRKVDLTDQNKNVLSLFLPQNKFKEMTKKGPLKNKIQNIKKENKLDNKYLIKDMSNMYLKQQIFKELLVGIYDNANKAYKSTSTLGLQTKEYRSILGLAGGMSIYPFHTRITKDSIENIYLSISKEENSKYKAKLEFEVHIPIFASSFSDLKSHSTSGESKVLVFKIVSDTSVD
;
A
#
# COMPACT_ATOMS: atom_id res chain seq x y z
N MET A 1 -48.67 23.53 -52.97
CA MET A 1 -48.51 23.34 -51.50
C MET A 1 -47.23 22.54 -51.26
N LYS A 2 -46.16 23.19 -50.79
CA LYS A 2 -44.89 22.54 -50.43
C LYS A 2 -44.82 22.47 -48.90
N ARG A 3 -44.69 21.25 -48.35
CA ARG A 3 -44.53 21.02 -46.91
C ARG A 3 -43.05 21.15 -46.55
N THR A 4 -42.75 22.08 -45.67
CA THR A 4 -41.46 22.27 -45.01
C THR A 4 -41.48 21.52 -43.68
N THR A 5 -40.53 20.58 -43.51
CA THR A 5 -40.28 19.93 -42.21
C THR A 5 -39.11 20.67 -41.55
N LYS A 6 -39.37 21.27 -40.37
CA LYS A 6 -38.38 21.98 -39.56
C LYS A 6 -37.39 20.98 -38.94
N LEU A 7 -36.10 21.16 -39.24
CA LEU A 7 -35.00 20.54 -38.50
C LEU A 7 -34.69 21.44 -37.28
N LEU A 8 -34.91 20.93 -36.07
CA LEU A 8 -34.44 21.57 -34.84
C LEU A 8 -33.01 21.11 -34.59
N LEU A 9 -32.03 21.98 -34.85
CA LEU A 9 -30.68 21.86 -34.32
C LEU A 9 -30.70 22.20 -32.83
N SER A 10 -30.51 21.20 -31.97
CA SER A 10 -30.13 21.41 -30.58
C SER A 10 -28.62 21.70 -30.51
N ILE A 11 -28.31 22.95 -30.18
CA ILE A 11 -26.97 23.44 -29.87
C ILE A 11 -26.56 22.87 -28.50
N LEU A 12 -25.50 22.07 -28.45
CA LEU A 12 -24.81 21.70 -27.20
C LEU A 12 -23.81 22.80 -26.83
N PRO A 13 -23.75 23.26 -25.56
CA PRO A 13 -22.72 24.18 -25.13
C PRO A 13 -21.39 23.44 -24.95
N ILE A 14 -20.42 23.76 -25.81
CA ILE A 14 -19.01 23.40 -25.63
C ILE A 14 -18.39 24.44 -24.69
N SER A 15 -18.08 24.03 -23.47
CA SER A 15 -17.24 24.74 -22.49
C SER A 15 -16.76 23.65 -21.52
N SER A 16 -15.49 23.30 -21.31
CA SER A 16 -14.23 24.02 -21.50
C SER A 16 -13.12 22.97 -21.55
N ILE A 17 -12.40 22.86 -22.67
CA ILE A 17 -11.11 22.15 -22.74
C ILE A 17 -10.05 23.22 -22.60
N SER A 18 -9.21 23.14 -21.57
CA SER A 18 -8.04 24.01 -21.41
C SER A 18 -6.90 23.23 -20.79
N LEU A 19 -5.97 22.81 -21.65
CA LEU A 19 -4.51 22.69 -21.49
C LEU A 19 -3.97 21.52 -22.32
N LEU A 20 -3.94 21.72 -23.64
CA LEU A 20 -2.96 21.06 -24.51
C LEU A 20 -1.70 21.92 -24.49
N SER A 21 -0.63 21.38 -23.90
CA SER A 21 0.71 21.93 -24.04
C SER A 21 1.18 21.72 -25.49
N LEU A 22 1.20 22.82 -26.25
CA LEU A 22 1.84 22.92 -27.55
C LEU A 22 3.36 22.79 -27.39
N VAL A 23 3.94 21.69 -27.87
CA VAL A 23 5.36 21.65 -28.21
C VAL A 23 5.51 22.31 -29.59
N SER A 24 5.95 23.56 -29.58
CA SER A 24 6.32 24.30 -30.78
C SER A 24 7.77 23.99 -31.15
N CYS A 25 7.97 23.20 -32.20
CA CYS A 25 9.25 23.13 -32.90
C CYS A 25 9.49 24.47 -33.62
N SER A 26 10.45 25.25 -33.13
CA SER A 26 11.00 26.40 -33.87
C SER A 26 12.24 25.96 -34.63
N THR A 27 12.11 25.76 -35.93
CA THR A 27 13.22 25.62 -36.88
C THR A 27 13.69 27.00 -37.33
N THR A 28 14.98 27.29 -37.21
CA THR A 28 15.63 28.44 -37.88
C THR A 28 16.02 28.06 -39.31
N SER A 29 15.74 28.96 -40.24
CA SER A 29 16.01 28.94 -41.69
C SER A 29 17.53 29.11 -41.98
N LEU A 30 18.15 28.86 -43.14
CA LEU A 30 17.91 29.25 -44.54
C LEU A 30 18.93 28.49 -45.43
N ASN A 31 18.50 27.92 -46.56
CA ASN A 31 19.02 28.21 -47.92
C ASN A 31 18.62 27.12 -48.91
N GLY A 32 17.92 27.53 -49.96
CA GLY A 32 17.46 26.66 -51.03
C GLY A 32 18.46 26.50 -52.17
N LYS A 33 18.29 25.40 -52.92
CA LYS A 33 18.27 25.37 -54.38
C LYS A 33 17.59 24.07 -54.84
N GLN A 34 17.05 24.15 -56.03
CA GLN A 34 15.94 23.39 -56.62
C GLN A 34 16.41 22.04 -57.26
N PRO A 35 15.58 21.29 -58.02
CA PRO A 35 15.28 19.88 -57.79
C PRO A 35 15.85 18.92 -58.86
N ASN A 36 15.87 17.60 -58.58
CA ASN A 36 15.40 16.52 -59.47
C ASN A 36 15.84 15.12 -59.03
N GLU A 37 15.04 14.14 -59.45
CA GLU A 37 15.34 12.71 -59.67
C GLU A 37 15.38 11.73 -58.47
N LYS A 38 14.36 10.87 -58.44
CA LYS A 38 14.49 9.43 -58.16
C LYS A 38 14.95 8.72 -59.47
N PRO A 39 15.36 7.44 -59.47
CA PRO A 39 15.82 6.54 -58.40
C PRO A 39 17.07 5.71 -58.80
N ALA A 40 17.72 5.00 -57.87
CA ALA A 40 18.33 3.67 -58.13
C ALA A 40 18.93 3.06 -56.85
N ASN A 41 18.54 1.82 -56.53
CA ASN A 41 19.43 0.85 -55.87
C ASN A 41 20.42 0.33 -56.93
N PRO A 42 21.66 -0.01 -56.55
CA PRO A 42 22.04 -1.42 -56.76
C PRO A 42 22.92 -2.04 -55.66
N ASN A 43 22.84 -3.36 -55.68
CA ASN A 43 23.45 -4.42 -54.88
C ASN A 43 24.98 -4.41 -54.69
N GLU A 44 25.34 -5.15 -53.62
CA GLU A 44 26.46 -6.10 -53.49
C GLU A 44 27.91 -5.60 -53.55
N LYS A 45 28.64 -5.85 -52.45
CA LYS A 45 29.81 -6.75 -52.41
C LYS A 45 30.35 -6.90 -50.98
N GLU A 46 30.36 -8.13 -50.46
CA GLU A 46 31.34 -8.57 -49.45
C GLU A 46 32.74 -8.65 -50.11
N PRO A 47 33.85 -8.60 -49.34
CA PRO A 47 34.42 -9.85 -48.80
C PRO A 47 35.13 -9.76 -47.43
N ASN A 48 34.87 -10.78 -46.60
CA ASN A 48 35.81 -11.68 -45.92
C ASN A 48 37.19 -11.21 -45.39
N ASN A 49 37.46 -11.49 -44.10
CA ASN A 49 38.56 -12.32 -43.54
C ASN A 49 38.59 -12.16 -41.99
N GLU A 50 38.22 -13.18 -41.19
CA GLU A 50 39.09 -14.24 -40.61
C GLU A 50 40.23 -13.68 -39.73
N ILE A 51 40.19 -13.76 -38.38
CA ILE A 51 40.72 -14.81 -37.46
C ILE A 51 41.03 -14.01 -36.14
N ASP A 52 40.78 -14.36 -34.87
CA ASP A 52 41.21 -15.54 -34.12
C ASP A 52 40.53 -15.66 -32.72
N LYS A 53 40.82 -16.80 -32.08
CA LYS A 53 40.17 -17.49 -30.96
C LYS A 53 40.32 -16.89 -29.54
N LYS A 54 39.24 -17.06 -28.74
CA LYS A 54 39.07 -17.52 -27.31
C LYS A 54 40.27 -17.51 -26.32
N PRO A 55 40.06 -17.69 -24.99
CA PRO A 55 38.93 -17.34 -24.10
C PRO A 55 39.41 -16.68 -22.78
N ILE A 56 38.57 -15.91 -22.08
CA ILE A 56 38.84 -15.52 -20.68
C ILE A 56 37.85 -16.25 -19.77
N LYS A 57 38.41 -17.05 -18.85
CA LYS A 57 37.73 -17.69 -17.72
C LYS A 57 37.57 -16.68 -16.56
N PRO A 58 36.64 -16.95 -15.62
CA PRO A 58 36.13 -15.98 -14.66
C PRO A 58 37.04 -15.85 -13.44
N GLU A 59 37.14 -14.64 -12.91
CA GLU A 59 37.59 -14.40 -11.53
C GLU A 59 36.43 -13.89 -10.67
N ASP A 60 36.49 -14.38 -9.45
CA ASP A 60 35.51 -14.34 -8.37
C ASP A 60 35.33 -12.96 -7.72
N SER A 61 34.24 -12.89 -6.95
CA SER A 61 34.03 -12.06 -5.75
C SER A 61 33.53 -10.61 -5.92
N ASN A 62 32.24 -10.39 -5.67
CA ASN A 62 31.72 -9.98 -4.36
C ASN A 62 30.28 -9.45 -4.46
N TYR A 63 29.33 -10.30 -4.09
CA TYR A 63 28.00 -9.86 -3.63
C TYR A 63 28.14 -9.23 -2.23
N LYS A 64 27.59 -8.03 -2.04
CA LYS A 64 27.29 -7.50 -0.70
C LYS A 64 25.79 -7.43 -0.50
N ASP A 65 25.29 -8.38 0.29
CA ASP A 65 24.00 -8.36 0.97
C ASP A 65 24.12 -7.44 2.21
N PRO A 66 23.22 -6.46 2.42
CA PRO A 66 23.23 -5.60 3.59
C PRO A 66 22.28 -6.15 4.66
N ASN A 67 22.67 -7.23 5.34
CA ASN A 67 22.01 -7.63 6.58
C ASN A 67 22.98 -8.25 7.60
N LYS A 68 23.20 -7.46 8.66
CA LYS A 68 23.59 -7.87 10.02
C LYS A 68 25.07 -8.23 10.33
N PRO A 69 25.47 -8.11 11.61
CA PRO A 69 26.71 -7.47 12.03
C PRO A 69 27.78 -8.46 12.49
N SER A 70 29.05 -8.11 12.28
CA SER A 70 30.17 -8.82 12.90
C SER A 70 30.43 -8.28 14.31
N ASN A 71 30.60 -9.20 15.25
CA ASN A 71 30.88 -8.95 16.66
C ASN A 71 32.08 -9.81 17.07
N LYS A 72 33.00 -9.21 17.86
CA LYS A 72 33.88 -9.83 18.91
C LYS A 72 35.08 -10.69 18.46
N PRO A 73 36.05 -11.11 19.32
CA PRO A 73 36.09 -11.20 20.81
C PRO A 73 37.44 -10.75 21.48
N ASN A 74 37.55 -10.54 22.80
CA ASN A 74 37.79 -11.52 23.87
C ASN A 74 37.26 -10.99 25.22
N GLU A 75 36.45 -11.69 26.05
CA GLU A 75 36.59 -13.03 26.68
C GLU A 75 37.48 -13.00 27.94
N THR A 76 37.14 -13.56 29.11
CA THR A 76 36.30 -14.74 29.51
C THR A 76 36.17 -14.76 31.07
N PRO A 77 35.65 -15.79 31.80
CA PRO A 77 34.67 -16.88 31.55
C PRO A 77 33.56 -16.99 32.68
N LYS A 78 32.29 -17.43 32.48
CA LYS A 78 31.65 -18.78 32.33
C LYS A 78 31.80 -19.78 33.52
N GLU A 79 30.73 -20.00 34.31
CA GLU A 79 29.72 -21.12 34.35
C GLU A 79 30.08 -22.21 35.40
N PRO A 80 29.23 -23.18 35.85
CA PRO A 80 27.96 -23.69 35.27
C PRO A 80 26.76 -24.03 36.22
N GLU A 81 25.59 -24.32 35.62
CA GLU A 81 24.53 -25.35 35.87
C GLU A 81 24.07 -25.71 37.33
N GLN A 82 22.82 -26.06 37.70
CA GLN A 82 21.80 -26.94 37.08
C GLN A 82 20.45 -26.93 37.90
N SER A 83 19.32 -27.16 37.23
CA SER A 83 18.01 -27.79 37.62
C SER A 83 17.45 -27.86 39.07
N GLY A 84 16.12 -27.61 39.22
CA GLY A 84 15.24 -28.43 40.08
C GLY A 84 14.20 -27.72 40.98
N ASN A 85 12.92 -27.86 40.61
CA ASN A 85 11.65 -27.94 41.37
C ASN A 85 11.43 -27.36 42.80
N ASP A 86 10.19 -26.89 42.95
CA ASP A 86 9.26 -26.98 44.10
C ASP A 86 9.19 -25.90 45.20
N SER A 87 7.95 -25.42 45.34
CA SER A 87 7.20 -25.10 46.57
C SER A 87 7.42 -23.80 47.36
N GLU A 88 6.38 -22.96 47.30
CA GLU A 88 5.56 -22.44 48.42
C GLU A 88 6.20 -22.04 49.77
N LYS A 89 5.72 -20.87 50.23
CA LYS A 89 5.43 -20.39 51.61
C LYS A 89 6.51 -19.61 52.39
N ASP A 90 6.06 -18.39 52.78
CA ASP A 90 6.36 -17.59 54.00
C ASP A 90 6.75 -18.43 55.24
N PRO A 91 7.41 -17.91 56.33
CA PRO A 91 7.12 -16.61 57.00
C PRO A 91 8.20 -15.91 57.91
N LYS A 92 7.86 -14.69 58.37
CA LYS A 92 8.08 -13.97 59.67
C LYS A 92 9.42 -13.96 60.49
N LYS A 93 9.71 -12.75 61.02
CA LYS A 93 10.61 -12.25 62.12
C LYS A 93 10.86 -13.17 63.35
N PRO A 94 11.98 -12.99 64.10
CA PRO A 94 11.98 -12.33 65.45
C PRO A 94 13.32 -11.60 65.82
N ASP A 95 13.35 -10.43 66.51
CA ASP A 95 13.38 -10.06 67.96
C ASP A 95 14.75 -9.93 68.68
N GLU A 96 14.85 -8.79 69.38
CA GLU A 96 15.50 -8.36 70.66
C GLU A 96 16.79 -8.98 71.25
N LYS A 97 17.61 -8.09 71.85
CA LYS A 97 18.29 -8.30 73.16
C LYS A 97 18.42 -7.00 74.00
N SER A 98 17.68 -7.00 75.11
CA SER A 98 17.95 -6.73 76.55
C SER A 98 18.87 -5.63 77.12
N GLN A 99 18.42 -5.17 78.31
CA GLN A 99 18.81 -4.10 79.24
C GLN A 99 20.10 -4.25 80.08
N GLY A 100 20.50 -3.13 80.72
CA GLY A 100 21.28 -3.04 81.97
C GLY A 100 21.11 -1.66 82.66
N ASP A 101 20.96 -1.65 83.99
CA ASP A 101 20.36 -0.62 84.88
C ASP A 101 21.28 0.48 85.49
N GLN A 102 20.70 1.70 85.63
CA GLN A 102 20.66 2.71 86.74
C GLN A 102 21.94 3.32 87.42
N PRO A 103 21.92 4.55 88.03
CA PRO A 103 20.79 5.20 88.76
C PRO A 103 20.54 6.72 88.58
N HIS A 104 19.39 7.16 89.13
CA HIS A 104 18.88 8.54 89.32
C HIS A 104 19.87 9.55 89.96
N ASN A 105 19.83 10.84 89.59
CA ASN A 105 19.00 11.89 90.25
C ASN A 105 19.27 13.32 89.70
N ASN A 106 18.27 14.19 89.88
CA ASN A 106 18.27 15.67 89.86
C ASN A 106 18.16 16.47 88.53
N GLN A 107 16.94 16.98 88.36
CA GLN A 107 16.51 18.24 87.75
C GLN A 107 17.58 19.14 87.11
N SER A 108 17.41 19.39 85.81
CA SER A 108 17.46 20.75 85.27
C SER A 108 16.27 20.94 84.32
N SER A 109 15.38 21.82 84.74
CA SER A 109 14.35 22.47 83.94
C SER A 109 14.96 23.20 82.73
N ASP A 110 14.11 23.40 81.72
CA ASP A 110 14.31 24.20 80.49
C ASP A 110 14.92 23.46 79.28
N GLN A 111 14.12 22.57 78.68
CA GLN A 111 14.10 22.48 77.22
C GLN A 111 13.20 23.60 76.67
N PRO A 112 13.65 24.42 75.70
CA PRO A 112 12.75 25.32 75.00
C PRO A 112 11.74 24.49 74.22
N GLU A 113 10.46 24.82 74.37
CA GLU A 113 9.41 24.35 73.47
C GLU A 113 9.88 24.51 72.02
N THR A 114 10.01 23.40 71.29
CA THR A 114 10.02 23.45 69.83
C THR A 114 8.67 24.02 69.42
N ASN A 115 8.60 25.34 69.23
CA ASN A 115 7.46 26.03 68.66
C ASN A 115 7.06 25.31 67.36
N LYS A 116 6.03 24.46 67.43
CA LYS A 116 5.40 23.91 66.24
C LYS A 116 4.75 25.08 65.53
N VAL A 117 5.42 25.60 64.52
CA VAL A 117 4.90 26.68 63.68
C VAL A 117 3.63 26.17 62.99
N ASP A 118 2.51 26.83 63.27
CA ASP A 118 1.23 26.57 62.63
C ASP A 118 1.24 27.16 61.21
N PHE A 119 0.86 26.35 60.21
CA PHE A 119 0.72 26.74 58.80
C PHE A 119 -0.75 26.67 58.33
N SER A 120 -1.71 26.65 59.26
CA SER A 120 -3.14 26.56 58.96
C SER A 120 -3.62 27.73 58.08
N ASP A 121 -2.97 28.89 58.18
CA ASP A 121 -3.26 30.06 57.34
C ASP A 121 -2.94 29.84 55.85
N ILE A 122 -1.97 28.98 55.50
CA ILE A 122 -1.67 28.59 54.11
C ILE A 122 -2.63 27.50 53.62
N GLU A 123 -3.06 26.59 54.50
CA GLU A 123 -4.01 25.53 54.16
C GLU A 123 -5.38 26.08 53.75
N ASN A 124 -5.73 27.25 54.29
CA ASN A 124 -6.98 27.96 54.00
C ASN A 124 -6.93 28.83 52.72
N ILE A 125 -5.76 28.98 52.07
CA ILE A 125 -5.66 29.72 50.80
C ILE A 125 -6.23 28.88 49.67
N LEU A 126 -6.92 29.52 48.74
CA LEU A 126 -7.30 28.89 47.47
C LEU A 126 -6.04 28.39 46.75
N LYS A 127 -5.94 27.07 46.59
CA LYS A 127 -4.82 26.43 45.88
C LYS A 127 -4.81 26.70 44.38
N GLU A 128 -5.86 27.35 43.87
CA GLU A 128 -5.91 27.88 42.51
C GLU A 128 -5.65 29.39 42.53
N ILE A 129 -4.59 29.82 41.83
CA ILE A 129 -4.19 31.23 41.73
C ILE A 129 -4.32 31.67 40.26
N SER A 130 -5.08 32.72 40.00
CA SER A 130 -5.30 33.23 38.65
C SER A 130 -4.35 34.37 38.32
N LEU A 131 -3.50 34.20 37.30
CA LEU A 131 -2.57 35.23 36.81
C LEU A 131 -3.15 36.04 35.65
N LYS A 132 -4.46 35.96 35.41
CA LYS A 132 -5.14 36.63 34.30
C LYS A 132 -4.96 38.15 34.30
N THR A 133 -4.77 38.75 35.49
CA THR A 133 -4.58 40.20 35.67
C THR A 133 -3.15 40.66 35.36
N ILE A 134 -2.20 39.73 35.20
CA ILE A 134 -0.81 40.04 34.88
C ILE A 134 -0.62 39.89 33.36
N THR A 135 -0.60 41.04 32.66
CA THR A 135 -0.57 41.12 31.19
C THR A 135 0.49 40.23 30.54
N PHE A 136 1.69 40.15 31.17
CA PHE A 136 2.78 39.31 30.68
C PHE A 136 2.42 37.82 30.59
N TYR A 137 1.71 37.28 31.59
CA TYR A 137 1.33 35.86 31.65
C TYR A 137 0.02 35.59 30.90
N ALA A 138 -0.93 36.51 30.97
CA ALA A 138 -2.22 36.39 30.27
C ALA A 138 -2.07 36.28 28.74
N GLN A 139 -0.95 36.76 28.19
CA GLN A 139 -0.67 36.75 26.74
C GLN A 139 0.16 35.54 26.27
N ARG A 140 0.60 34.65 27.16
CA ARG A 140 1.48 33.51 26.86
C ARG A 140 0.81 32.18 27.21
N ASP A 141 1.17 31.11 26.51
CA ASP A 141 0.71 29.76 26.83
C ASP A 141 1.36 29.22 28.12
N ALA A 142 0.73 28.22 28.74
CA ALA A 142 1.13 27.68 30.03
C ALA A 142 2.55 27.11 30.03
N ALA A 143 3.01 26.49 28.95
CA ALA A 143 4.34 25.92 28.84
C ALA A 143 5.41 27.01 28.80
N THR A 144 5.18 28.07 28.01
CA THR A 144 6.06 29.26 27.98
C THR A 144 6.14 29.91 29.36
N VAL A 145 5.00 30.04 30.07
CA VAL A 145 4.99 30.60 31.42
C VAL A 145 5.75 29.73 32.41
N LEU A 146 5.57 28.40 32.38
CA LEU A 146 6.30 27.48 33.24
C LEU A 146 7.81 27.57 33.05
N PHE A 147 8.26 27.74 31.80
CA PHE A 147 9.67 27.95 31.49
C PHE A 147 10.23 29.23 32.12
N GLU A 148 9.48 30.34 32.06
CA GLU A 148 9.87 31.60 32.68
C GLU A 148 9.87 31.52 34.22
N LEU A 149 8.86 30.87 34.81
CA LEU A 149 8.78 30.64 36.26
C LEU A 149 9.98 29.85 36.80
N ARG A 150 10.58 28.96 35.99
CA ARG A 150 11.79 28.22 36.36
C ARG A 150 13.04 29.11 36.37
N LYS A 151 13.06 30.17 35.56
CA LYS A 151 14.19 31.09 35.41
C LYS A 151 14.17 32.25 36.40
N ASP A 152 12.99 32.83 36.62
CA ASP A 152 12.82 34.00 37.49
C ASP A 152 11.76 33.71 38.56
N HIS A 153 12.21 33.59 39.81
CA HIS A 153 11.35 33.26 40.94
C HIS A 153 10.76 34.51 41.61
N SER A 154 11.26 35.70 41.27
CA SER A 154 10.82 36.98 41.86
C SER A 154 9.35 37.30 41.58
N ILE A 155 8.77 36.64 40.58
CA ILE A 155 7.35 36.78 40.29
C ILE A 155 6.45 36.15 41.34
N ILE A 156 6.88 35.07 41.99
CA ILE A 156 6.10 34.48 43.09
C ILE A 156 5.95 35.50 44.21
N ASP A 157 7.03 36.21 44.54
CA ASP A 157 6.99 37.30 45.51
C ASP A 157 6.01 38.39 45.07
N ARG A 158 6.04 38.78 43.80
CA ARG A 158 5.12 39.80 43.26
C ARG A 158 3.64 39.39 43.33
N ILE A 159 3.33 38.12 43.07
CA ILE A 159 1.97 37.57 43.14
C ILE A 159 1.49 37.62 44.59
N PHE A 160 2.26 37.04 45.51
CA PHE A 160 1.86 36.95 46.90
C PHE A 160 1.90 38.29 47.63
N SER A 161 2.82 39.21 47.29
CA SER A 161 2.86 40.55 47.89
C SER A 161 1.63 41.40 47.55
N LYS A 162 0.96 41.11 46.43
CA LYS A 162 -0.20 41.87 45.96
C LYS A 162 -1.52 41.23 46.37
N GLU A 163 -1.67 39.92 46.16
CA GLU A 163 -2.95 39.21 46.33
C GLU A 163 -3.08 38.51 47.68
N PHE A 164 -1.95 38.23 48.36
CA PHE A 164 -1.89 37.49 49.62
C PHE A 164 -0.94 38.15 50.62
N LYS A 165 -1.08 39.48 50.80
CA LYS A 165 -0.12 40.29 51.56
C LYS A 165 0.13 39.76 52.97
N ASP A 166 -0.92 39.35 53.69
CA ASP A 166 -0.80 38.83 55.07
C ASP A 166 0.06 37.56 55.15
N ILE A 167 0.07 36.76 54.09
CA ILE A 167 0.89 35.54 53.97
C ILE A 167 2.31 35.92 53.57
N PHE A 168 2.45 36.82 52.59
CA PHE A 168 3.75 37.32 52.16
C PHE A 168 4.53 38.02 53.28
N ASP A 169 3.83 38.73 54.17
CA ASP A 169 4.46 39.40 55.32
C ASP A 169 4.99 38.38 56.34
N LYS A 170 4.32 37.24 56.52
CA LYS A 170 4.69 36.18 57.48
C LYS A 170 5.73 35.18 56.97
N TYR A 171 5.79 34.93 55.66
CA TYR A 171 6.59 33.83 55.08
C TYR A 171 7.53 34.31 53.96
N TYR A 172 8.72 33.72 53.85
CA TYR A 172 9.47 33.70 52.61
C TYR A 172 8.90 32.60 51.71
N ILE A 173 8.59 32.92 50.45
CA ILE A 173 7.92 32.00 49.52
C ILE A 173 8.87 31.69 48.37
N GLN A 174 9.12 30.42 48.13
CA GLN A 174 10.07 29.98 47.10
C GLN A 174 9.41 28.99 46.15
N PHE A 175 9.56 29.21 44.84
CA PHE A 175 9.21 28.20 43.84
C PHE A 175 10.21 27.05 43.89
N VAL A 176 9.70 25.82 43.93
CA VAL A 176 10.52 24.60 43.91
C VAL A 176 10.42 23.98 42.51
N PRO A 177 11.37 24.27 41.59
CA PRO A 177 11.27 23.80 40.21
C PRO A 177 11.49 22.29 40.09
N ASN A 178 10.99 21.72 38.98
CA ASN A 178 11.15 20.31 38.62
C ASN A 178 10.53 19.34 39.65
N SER A 179 9.49 19.79 40.35
CA SER A 179 8.81 19.04 41.41
C SER A 179 7.57 18.27 40.92
N GLY A 180 7.39 18.20 39.59
CA GLY A 180 6.27 17.54 38.92
C GLY A 180 5.22 18.52 38.37
N GLU A 181 5.62 19.76 38.06
CA GLU A 181 4.73 20.76 37.44
C GLU A 181 4.29 20.30 36.05
N ASN A 182 3.02 20.51 35.71
CA ASN A 182 2.45 20.09 34.43
C ASN A 182 1.71 21.25 33.76
N ALA A 183 2.25 21.74 32.64
CA ALA A 183 1.60 22.78 31.84
C ALA A 183 0.54 22.15 30.92
N ILE A 184 -0.70 22.65 30.97
CA ILE A 184 -1.81 22.22 30.13
C ILE A 184 -2.24 23.41 29.27
N ASN A 185 -1.64 23.53 28.09
CA ASN A 185 -1.85 24.67 27.19
C ASN A 185 -3.31 24.81 26.74
N GLU A 186 -3.99 23.68 26.52
CA GLU A 186 -5.39 23.63 26.07
C GLU A 186 -6.36 24.20 27.10
N LYS A 187 -5.97 24.18 28.39
CA LYS A 187 -6.75 24.71 29.51
C LYS A 187 -6.20 26.04 30.05
N GLY A 188 -5.08 26.52 29.53
CA GLY A 188 -4.44 27.75 29.98
C GLY A 188 -4.02 27.71 31.45
N LEU A 189 -3.51 26.57 31.93
CA LEU A 189 -3.12 26.39 33.34
C LEU A 189 -1.85 25.56 33.52
N ILE A 190 -1.23 25.68 34.70
CA ILE A 190 -0.13 24.83 35.16
C ILE A 190 -0.51 24.20 36.50
N GLU A 191 -0.55 22.87 36.55
CA GLU A 191 -0.85 22.12 37.76
C GLU A 191 0.42 21.78 38.55
N LYS A 192 0.24 21.45 39.84
CA LYS A 192 1.27 20.91 40.73
C LYS A 192 2.48 21.83 40.92
N ILE A 193 2.27 23.16 40.82
CA ILE A 193 3.28 24.16 41.21
C ILE A 193 3.57 24.01 42.69
N LYS A 194 4.81 23.65 43.05
CA LYS A 194 5.21 23.53 44.46
C LYS A 194 5.86 24.81 44.95
N LEU A 195 5.30 25.36 46.03
CA LEU A 195 5.84 26.53 46.72
C LEU A 195 6.24 26.14 48.14
N LYS A 196 7.47 26.48 48.54
CA LYS A 196 7.98 26.33 49.90
C LYS A 196 7.75 27.63 50.66
N PHE A 197 7.09 27.54 51.81
CA PHE A 197 6.86 28.67 52.71
C PHE A 197 7.73 28.51 53.94
N THR A 198 8.57 29.50 54.22
CA THR A 198 9.48 29.53 55.37
C THR A 198 9.08 30.65 56.31
N ASN A 199 8.70 30.34 57.54
CA ASN A 199 8.26 31.34 58.52
C ASN A 199 9.41 32.31 58.84
N LYS A 200 9.18 33.61 58.66
CA LYS A 200 10.25 34.62 58.83
C LYS A 200 10.73 34.76 60.28
N LYS A 201 9.92 34.39 61.28
CA LYS A 201 10.26 34.53 62.71
C LYS A 201 10.97 33.30 63.28
N GLY A 202 10.71 32.11 62.74
CA GLY A 202 11.18 30.84 63.32
C GLY A 202 11.89 29.89 62.35
N GLY A 203 11.98 30.22 61.06
CA GLY A 203 12.72 29.45 60.05
C GLY A 203 12.10 28.09 59.65
N ALA A 204 11.04 27.63 60.32
CA ALA A 204 10.34 26.42 59.93
C ALA A 204 9.73 26.56 58.51
N SER A 205 9.80 25.49 57.71
CA SER A 205 9.31 25.50 56.32
C SER A 205 8.36 24.35 56.00
N LYS A 206 7.36 24.60 55.15
CA LYS A 206 6.43 23.59 54.62
C LYS A 206 6.14 23.85 53.14
N ASP A 207 6.01 22.76 52.37
CA ASP A 207 5.74 22.80 50.93
C ASP A 207 4.24 22.63 50.66
N PHE A 208 3.71 23.42 49.74
CA PHE A 208 2.32 23.36 49.30
C PHE A 208 2.23 23.31 47.77
N LYS A 209 1.17 22.68 47.25
CA LYS A 209 0.92 22.55 45.81
C LYS A 209 -0.22 23.47 45.38
N PHE A 210 0.00 24.17 44.28
CA PHE A 210 -0.93 25.11 43.67
C PHE A 210 -1.17 24.75 42.20
N THR A 211 -2.27 25.28 41.67
CA THR A 211 -2.59 25.35 40.25
C THR A 211 -2.63 26.81 39.85
N PHE A 212 -1.85 27.18 38.84
CA PHE A 212 -1.83 28.54 38.30
C PHE A 212 -2.68 28.58 37.03
N THR A 213 -3.60 29.54 36.91
CA THR A 213 -4.55 29.66 35.79
C THR A 213 -4.50 31.05 35.15
N GLY A 214 -5.19 31.21 34.02
CA GLY A 214 -5.33 32.51 33.35
C GLY A 214 -4.30 32.77 32.24
N PHE A 215 -3.67 31.71 31.72
CA PHE A 215 -2.74 31.79 30.58
C PHE A 215 -3.48 31.76 29.24
N LYS A 216 -2.83 32.22 28.17
CA LYS A 216 -3.41 32.24 26.82
C LYS A 216 -3.70 30.81 26.38
N ILE A 217 -4.98 30.53 26.14
CA ILE A 217 -5.41 29.31 25.48
C ILE A 217 -5.16 29.51 23.98
N PRO A 218 -4.41 28.64 23.29
CA PRO A 218 -4.27 28.70 21.85
C PRO A 218 -5.66 28.65 21.21
N GLU A 219 -5.96 29.56 20.28
CA GLU A 219 -7.18 29.44 19.47
C GLU A 219 -7.08 28.15 18.64
N THR A 220 -7.78 27.11 19.05
CA THR A 220 -8.04 25.97 18.16
C THR A 220 -8.92 26.47 17.03
N ILE A 221 -8.31 26.81 15.89
CA ILE A 221 -9.02 26.96 14.62
C ILE A 221 -9.56 25.57 14.29
N ASN A 222 -10.79 25.29 14.72
CA ASN A 222 -11.53 24.12 14.27
C ASN A 222 -12.11 24.45 12.89
N THR A 223 -11.26 24.62 11.88
CA THR A 223 -11.70 24.78 10.50
C THR A 223 -12.31 23.46 10.06
N LYS A 224 -13.65 23.42 10.00
CA LYS A 224 -14.38 22.36 9.33
C LYS A 224 -13.81 22.19 7.92
N ASN A 225 -13.02 21.13 7.71
CA ASN A 225 -12.41 20.86 6.41
C ASN A 225 -13.48 20.30 5.47
N ASN A 226 -13.92 21.10 4.50
CA ASN A 226 -15.05 20.70 3.66
C ASN A 226 -14.68 19.61 2.64
N LYS A 227 -13.38 19.28 2.49
CA LYS A 227 -12.90 18.18 1.63
C LYS A 227 -13.51 16.82 1.96
N TYR A 228 -13.85 16.56 3.22
CA TYR A 228 -14.54 15.31 3.61
C TYR A 228 -15.92 15.14 2.97
N ASN A 229 -16.52 16.23 2.48
CA ASN A 229 -17.83 16.22 1.82
C ASN A 229 -17.73 16.29 0.29
N LEU A 230 -16.52 16.37 -0.29
CA LEU A 230 -16.34 16.48 -1.74
C LEU A 230 -16.94 15.28 -2.48
N LEU A 231 -16.67 14.08 -1.96
CA LEU A 231 -16.99 12.82 -2.60
C LEU A 231 -17.72 11.90 -1.64
N LYS A 232 -18.78 11.27 -2.15
CA LYS A 232 -19.57 10.26 -1.44
C LYS A 232 -19.51 8.95 -2.20
N GLN A 233 -19.25 7.88 -1.46
CA GLN A 233 -19.15 6.54 -2.02
C GLN A 233 -20.51 6.07 -2.59
N LYS A 234 -20.52 5.56 -3.82
CA LYS A 234 -21.65 4.86 -4.44
C LYS A 234 -21.54 3.33 -4.23
N SER A 235 -22.65 2.63 -4.39
CA SER A 235 -22.62 1.18 -4.62
C SER A 235 -22.06 0.88 -6.01
N VAL A 236 -21.34 -0.25 -6.14
CA VAL A 236 -20.85 -0.73 -7.44
C VAL A 236 -22.04 -0.95 -8.37
N ASN A 237 -22.03 -0.33 -9.54
CA ASN A 237 -23.08 -0.45 -10.54
C ASN A 237 -22.86 -1.68 -11.44
N GLU A 238 -23.85 -2.01 -12.26
CA GLU A 238 -23.80 -3.18 -13.15
C GLU A 238 -22.63 -3.14 -14.15
N THR A 239 -22.27 -1.95 -14.64
CA THR A 239 -21.13 -1.74 -15.55
C THR A 239 -19.81 -2.22 -14.94
N LEU A 240 -19.55 -1.90 -13.67
CA LEU A 240 -18.32 -2.31 -12.98
C LEU A 240 -18.45 -3.66 -12.28
N ALA A 241 -19.66 -4.07 -11.87
CA ALA A 241 -19.88 -5.32 -11.13
C ALA A 241 -19.43 -6.57 -11.92
N GLY A 242 -19.53 -6.52 -13.26
CA GLY A 242 -19.07 -7.60 -14.13
C GLY A 242 -17.55 -7.67 -14.33
N LEU A 243 -16.79 -6.69 -13.83
CA LEU A 243 -15.35 -6.58 -14.01
C LEU A 243 -14.57 -7.01 -12.76
N PHE A 244 -13.36 -7.53 -12.96
CA PHE A 244 -12.48 -7.92 -11.86
C PHE A 244 -11.83 -6.69 -11.19
N PRO A 245 -11.76 -6.64 -9.85
CA PRO A 245 -11.15 -5.54 -9.10
C PRO A 245 -9.75 -5.15 -9.56
N SER A 246 -8.87 -6.13 -9.84
CA SER A 246 -7.51 -5.83 -10.24
C SER A 246 -7.43 -5.03 -11.53
N LEU A 247 -8.28 -5.35 -12.52
CA LEU A 247 -8.34 -4.64 -13.80
C LEU A 247 -8.69 -3.18 -13.54
N ILE A 248 -9.73 -2.93 -12.73
CA ILE A 248 -10.14 -1.57 -12.36
C ILE A 248 -9.04 -0.84 -11.61
N ALA A 249 -8.41 -1.49 -10.63
CA ALA A 249 -7.37 -0.92 -9.78
C ALA A 249 -6.17 -0.42 -10.60
N TYR A 250 -5.64 -1.27 -11.47
CA TYR A 250 -4.54 -0.93 -12.35
C TYR A 250 -4.92 0.15 -13.38
N MET A 251 -6.08 0.02 -14.03
CA MET A 251 -6.52 0.97 -15.05
C MET A 251 -6.76 2.37 -14.47
N LEU A 252 -7.30 2.45 -13.25
CA LEU A 252 -7.50 3.72 -12.54
C LEU A 252 -6.16 4.41 -12.28
N LEU A 253 -5.15 3.68 -11.82
CA LEU A 253 -3.82 4.25 -11.54
C LEU A 253 -3.07 4.63 -12.83
N TYR A 254 -3.09 3.74 -13.83
CA TYR A 254 -2.48 3.97 -15.14
C TYR A 254 -3.02 5.23 -15.80
N SER A 255 -4.34 5.36 -15.92
CA SER A 255 -4.96 6.48 -16.64
C SER A 255 -4.85 7.83 -15.92
N GLN A 256 -4.50 7.84 -14.63
CA GLN A 256 -4.12 9.07 -13.93
C GLN A 256 -2.67 9.50 -14.22
N ASN A 257 -1.78 8.57 -14.58
CA ASN A 257 -0.39 8.87 -14.92
C ASN A 257 0.23 7.78 -15.82
N HIS A 258 -0.04 7.85 -17.13
CA HIS A 258 0.42 6.85 -18.11
C HIS A 258 1.94 6.60 -18.04
N ASN A 259 2.73 7.65 -17.84
CA ASN A 259 4.19 7.58 -17.86
C ASN A 259 4.76 6.71 -16.73
N GLU A 260 4.15 6.74 -15.54
CA GLU A 260 4.63 5.96 -14.39
C GLU A 260 4.44 4.45 -14.59
N TYR A 261 3.40 4.05 -15.32
CA TYR A 261 3.01 2.64 -15.45
C TYR A 261 3.42 2.02 -16.79
N LYS A 262 3.83 2.83 -17.78
CA LYS A 262 4.30 2.35 -19.08
C LYS A 262 5.48 1.37 -18.97
N SER A 263 6.32 1.52 -17.95
CA SER A 263 7.45 0.62 -17.68
C SER A 263 7.05 -0.80 -17.27
N LEU A 264 5.77 -1.02 -16.92
CA LEU A 264 5.25 -2.34 -16.55
C LEU A 264 4.84 -3.17 -17.76
N GLU A 265 4.70 -2.56 -18.94
CA GLU A 265 4.34 -3.27 -20.17
C GLU A 265 5.55 -4.02 -20.76
N GLU A 266 5.36 -5.25 -21.25
CA GLU A 266 6.47 -6.11 -21.73
C GLU A 266 6.47 -6.37 -23.24
N LYS A 267 5.29 -6.41 -23.88
CA LYS A 267 5.15 -6.93 -25.25
C LYS A 267 4.35 -6.00 -26.15
N ASP A 268 4.92 -5.68 -27.31
CA ASP A 268 4.28 -4.84 -28.34
C ASP A 268 3.05 -5.48 -29.01
N ASN A 269 2.91 -6.82 -28.99
CA ASN A 269 1.75 -7.55 -29.52
C ASN A 269 1.00 -8.29 -28.40
N ALA A 270 0.59 -7.55 -27.38
CA ALA A 270 -0.13 -8.09 -26.23
C ALA A 270 -1.19 -7.10 -25.74
N ILE A 271 -2.20 -7.62 -25.04
CA ILE A 271 -3.22 -6.79 -24.41
C ILE A 271 -2.57 -6.00 -23.26
N ASN A 272 -2.43 -4.69 -23.46
CA ASN A 272 -1.77 -3.75 -22.54
C ASN A 272 -2.74 -2.66 -22.03
N PHE A 273 -2.23 -1.66 -21.32
CA PHE A 273 -3.09 -0.64 -20.73
C PHE A 273 -3.75 0.26 -21.79
N GLU A 274 -3.00 0.66 -22.82
CA GLU A 274 -3.48 1.55 -23.90
C GLU A 274 -4.71 0.94 -24.61
N GLU A 275 -4.72 -0.37 -24.82
CA GLU A 275 -5.86 -1.06 -25.43
C GLU A 275 -7.10 -1.12 -24.54
N LEU A 276 -6.92 -1.18 -23.22
CA LEU A 276 -8.01 -1.37 -22.27
C LEU A 276 -8.69 -0.05 -21.91
N GLU A 277 -7.96 1.06 -21.91
CA GLU A 277 -8.39 2.38 -21.39
C GLU A 277 -9.73 2.87 -21.98
N ASN A 278 -9.95 2.65 -23.28
CA ASN A 278 -11.12 3.19 -23.98
C ASN A 278 -12.16 2.13 -24.39
N GLY A 279 -12.15 0.95 -23.76
CA GLY A 279 -13.16 -0.08 -23.96
C GLY A 279 -13.09 -0.73 -25.34
N ASN A 280 -11.98 -1.41 -25.61
CA ASN A 280 -11.77 -2.13 -26.85
C ASN A 280 -12.94 -3.11 -27.17
N PRO A 281 -13.67 -2.91 -28.28
CA PRO A 281 -14.84 -3.73 -28.63
C PRO A 281 -14.51 -5.18 -28.99
N ASP A 282 -13.23 -5.50 -29.21
CA ASP A 282 -12.76 -6.88 -29.37
C ASP A 282 -12.56 -7.58 -28.03
N LEU A 283 -12.46 -6.83 -26.92
CA LEU A 283 -12.22 -7.32 -25.56
C LEU A 283 -13.43 -7.17 -24.63
N PHE A 284 -14.32 -6.22 -24.90
CA PHE A 284 -15.49 -5.98 -24.07
C PHE A 284 -16.78 -6.07 -24.87
N ILE A 285 -17.86 -6.53 -24.21
CA ILE A 285 -19.17 -6.62 -24.85
C ILE A 285 -19.77 -5.22 -25.02
N ASP A 286 -19.63 -4.36 -24.01
CA ASP A 286 -20.11 -2.98 -24.05
C ASP A 286 -19.07 -2.07 -24.73
N PRO A 287 -19.34 -1.56 -25.94
CA PRO A 287 -18.42 -0.65 -26.64
C PRO A 287 -18.35 0.74 -25.99
N SER A 288 -19.25 1.05 -25.05
CA SER A 288 -19.27 2.31 -24.30
C SER A 288 -18.47 2.24 -23.00
N LEU A 289 -17.99 1.05 -22.60
CA LEU A 289 -17.14 0.90 -21.43
C LEU A 289 -15.89 1.80 -21.56
N ARG A 290 -15.56 2.54 -20.51
CA ARG A 290 -14.33 3.32 -20.44
C ARG A 290 -13.63 2.98 -19.14
N LEU A 291 -12.38 2.56 -19.24
CA LEU A 291 -11.53 2.19 -18.11
C LEU A 291 -10.48 3.28 -17.82
N ASN A 292 -10.83 4.54 -18.04
CA ASN A 292 -10.03 5.66 -17.58
C ASN A 292 -10.51 6.17 -16.21
N ALA A 293 -9.64 6.89 -15.51
CA ALA A 293 -9.86 7.30 -14.14
C ALA A 293 -11.09 8.18 -13.96
N ALA A 294 -11.39 9.06 -14.92
CA ALA A 294 -12.58 9.90 -14.86
C ALA A 294 -13.85 9.05 -14.88
N ALA A 295 -13.99 8.14 -15.85
CA ALA A 295 -15.15 7.27 -15.96
C ALA A 295 -15.28 6.33 -14.74
N ILE A 296 -14.19 5.70 -14.31
CA ILE A 296 -14.21 4.80 -13.15
C ILE A 296 -14.61 5.56 -11.88
N LYS A 297 -14.05 6.76 -11.65
CA LYS A 297 -14.42 7.60 -10.49
C LYS A 297 -15.89 8.01 -10.54
N ASP A 298 -16.43 8.36 -11.70
CA ASP A 298 -17.85 8.71 -11.87
C ASP A 298 -18.79 7.55 -11.53
N TYR A 299 -18.38 6.30 -11.80
CA TYR A 299 -19.12 5.11 -11.39
C TYR A 299 -19.03 4.84 -9.88
N LEU A 300 -17.90 5.15 -9.24
CA LEU A 300 -17.63 4.83 -7.84
C LEU A 300 -18.04 5.94 -6.86
N PHE A 301 -18.07 7.20 -7.28
CA PHE A 301 -18.29 8.35 -6.42
C PHE A 301 -19.39 9.29 -6.94
N GLU A 302 -20.10 9.90 -6.02
CA GLU A 302 -20.93 11.08 -6.24
C GLU A 302 -20.13 12.31 -5.78
N TYR A 303 -19.98 13.30 -6.67
CA TYR A 303 -19.22 14.52 -6.41
C TYR A 303 -20.13 15.70 -6.11
N ASP A 304 -19.82 16.46 -5.06
CA ASP A 304 -20.43 17.78 -4.85
C ASP A 304 -19.85 18.76 -5.87
N LYS A 305 -20.71 19.23 -6.80
CA LYS A 305 -20.30 20.11 -7.90
C LYS A 305 -19.68 21.43 -7.42
N LYS A 306 -20.19 22.00 -6.31
CA LYS A 306 -19.68 23.28 -5.78
C LYS A 306 -18.31 23.09 -5.14
N LEU A 307 -18.12 21.98 -4.43
CA LEU A 307 -16.82 21.66 -3.83
C LEU A 307 -15.80 21.23 -4.90
N GLY A 308 -16.25 20.63 -6.01
CA GLY A 308 -15.41 20.29 -7.16
C GLY A 308 -14.74 21.48 -7.84
N GLU A 309 -15.27 22.70 -7.68
CA GLU A 309 -14.63 23.94 -8.12
C GLU A 309 -13.47 24.36 -7.19
N LEU A 310 -13.48 23.91 -5.94
CA LEU A 310 -12.53 24.33 -4.89
C LEU A 310 -11.41 23.30 -4.66
N TYR A 311 -11.71 22.02 -4.90
CA TYR A 311 -10.82 20.91 -4.56
C TYR A 311 -10.53 20.01 -5.76
N ILE A 312 -9.40 19.31 -5.68
CA ILE A 312 -8.97 18.30 -6.64
C ILE A 312 -8.70 17.00 -5.90
N ASP A 313 -9.06 15.88 -6.52
CA ASP A 313 -8.83 14.55 -5.97
C ASP A 313 -7.94 13.70 -6.87
N LYS A 314 -7.07 12.90 -6.24
CA LYS A 314 -6.17 11.96 -6.90
C LYS A 314 -6.22 10.64 -6.14
N VAL A 315 -6.45 9.52 -6.81
CA VAL A 315 -6.20 8.22 -6.18
C VAL A 315 -4.70 8.02 -6.11
N THR A 316 -4.18 7.81 -4.91
CA THR A 316 -2.75 7.66 -4.64
C THR A 316 -2.34 6.20 -4.57
N THR A 317 -3.19 5.36 -3.98
CA THR A 317 -2.97 3.93 -3.82
C THR A 317 -4.28 3.17 -3.88
N VAL A 318 -4.22 1.92 -4.32
CA VAL A 318 -5.36 1.01 -4.45
C VAL A 318 -5.06 -0.31 -3.76
N SER A 319 -6.11 -1.01 -3.37
CA SER A 319 -6.08 -2.43 -2.99
C SER A 319 -7.12 -3.16 -3.83
N TYR A 320 -6.90 -4.45 -4.10
CA TYR A 320 -7.86 -5.27 -4.82
C TYR A 320 -7.84 -6.70 -4.29
N ASP A 321 -8.93 -7.41 -4.49
CA ASP A 321 -9.06 -8.82 -4.15
C ASP A 321 -9.98 -9.49 -5.16
N ASP A 322 -9.37 -10.22 -6.10
CA ASP A 322 -10.11 -10.89 -7.18
C ASP A 322 -10.80 -12.18 -6.72
N TYR A 323 -10.47 -12.73 -5.54
CA TYR A 323 -11.17 -13.90 -5.02
C TYR A 323 -12.42 -13.50 -4.21
N ASN A 324 -12.40 -12.35 -3.53
CA ASN A 324 -13.55 -11.83 -2.78
C ASN A 324 -14.36 -10.78 -3.55
N GLY A 325 -13.84 -10.21 -4.63
CA GLY A 325 -14.54 -9.20 -5.44
C GLY A 325 -14.62 -7.84 -4.75
N SER A 326 -13.50 -7.38 -4.17
CA SER A 326 -13.41 -6.09 -3.48
C SER A 326 -12.30 -5.20 -4.01
N LEU A 327 -12.58 -3.90 -4.08
CA LEU A 327 -11.66 -2.84 -4.51
C LEU A 327 -11.56 -1.79 -3.39
N GLY A 328 -10.35 -1.41 -3.00
CA GLY A 328 -10.13 -0.30 -2.08
C GLY A 328 -9.39 0.85 -2.78
N LEU A 329 -9.83 2.08 -2.55
CA LEU A 329 -9.22 3.30 -3.08
C LEU A 329 -8.79 4.22 -1.94
N GLN A 330 -7.55 4.71 -1.98
CA GLN A 330 -7.11 5.81 -1.14
C GLN A 330 -7.02 7.07 -1.99
N VAL A 331 -7.89 8.03 -1.67
CA VAL A 331 -8.05 9.28 -2.41
C VAL A 331 -7.43 10.41 -1.61
N GLU A 332 -6.44 11.08 -2.18
CA GLU A 332 -5.94 12.35 -1.69
C GLU A 332 -6.80 13.49 -2.24
N ILE A 333 -7.24 14.39 -1.37
CA ILE A 333 -8.05 15.55 -1.74
C ILE A 333 -7.29 16.81 -1.33
N GLY A 334 -6.92 17.63 -2.30
CA GLY A 334 -6.19 18.89 -2.15
C GLY A 334 -6.99 20.09 -2.62
N ASN A 335 -6.41 21.29 -2.49
CA ASN A 335 -6.98 22.52 -3.03
C ASN A 335 -6.60 22.67 -4.52
N ARG A 336 -7.52 23.13 -5.38
CA ARG A 336 -7.21 23.36 -6.82
C ARG A 336 -6.24 24.53 -7.05
N ASP A 337 -6.32 25.57 -6.23
CA ASP A 337 -5.51 26.79 -6.33
C ASP A 337 -5.34 27.46 -4.96
N HIS A 338 -4.53 28.52 -4.88
CA HIS A 338 -4.50 29.44 -3.73
C HIS A 338 -5.77 30.29 -3.65
N ASN A 339 -6.88 29.66 -3.28
CA ASN A 339 -8.12 30.34 -2.92
C ASN A 339 -8.09 30.66 -1.41
N SER A 340 -8.31 31.92 -1.04
CA SER A 340 -8.37 32.35 0.36
C SER A 340 -9.46 31.63 1.17
N ARG A 341 -10.48 31.06 0.51
CA ARG A 341 -11.53 30.25 1.15
C ARG A 341 -11.05 28.86 1.56
N THR A 342 -9.98 28.34 0.93
CA THR A 342 -9.49 26.98 1.16
C THR A 342 -8.05 26.94 1.70
N SER A 343 -7.40 28.10 1.82
CA SER A 343 -6.00 28.25 2.24
C SER A 343 -5.71 27.68 3.64
N ASN A 344 -6.72 27.65 4.52
CA ASN A 344 -6.58 27.16 5.90
C ASN A 344 -7.00 25.69 6.05
N GLU A 345 -7.35 25.01 4.96
CA GLU A 345 -7.78 23.62 4.98
C GLU A 345 -6.66 22.71 4.43
N PRO A 346 -6.09 21.80 5.24
CA PRO A 346 -5.05 20.90 4.78
C PRO A 346 -5.57 19.90 3.75
N THR A 347 -4.64 19.35 2.95
CA THR A 347 -4.88 18.14 2.15
C THR A 347 -5.27 16.99 3.07
N ILE A 348 -6.26 16.18 2.65
CA ILE A 348 -6.69 15.00 3.39
C ILE A 348 -6.52 13.74 2.54
N SER A 349 -6.44 12.59 3.19
CA SER A 349 -6.46 11.29 2.54
C SER A 349 -7.60 10.45 3.10
N VAL A 350 -8.50 9.97 2.24
CA VAL A 350 -9.69 9.21 2.60
C VAL A 350 -9.64 7.83 1.94
N LYS A 351 -9.95 6.79 2.71
CA LYS A 351 -10.01 5.41 2.21
C LYS A 351 -11.46 5.00 1.98
N HIS A 352 -11.70 4.38 0.83
CA HIS A 352 -12.98 3.82 0.44
C HIS A 352 -12.82 2.34 0.08
N THR A 353 -13.83 1.54 0.39
CA THR A 353 -13.85 0.11 0.07
C THR A 353 -15.17 -0.23 -0.60
N PHE A 354 -15.07 -0.86 -1.76
CA PHE A 354 -16.16 -1.22 -2.64
C PHE A 354 -16.21 -2.74 -2.76
N ASN A 355 -17.40 -3.31 -2.57
CA ASN A 355 -17.67 -4.74 -2.71
C ASN A 355 -18.70 -4.95 -3.82
N GLY A 356 -18.74 -6.17 -4.36
CA GLY A 356 -19.72 -6.55 -5.38
C GLY A 356 -19.17 -6.59 -6.80
N PHE A 357 -17.84 -6.61 -6.96
CA PHE A 357 -17.19 -6.89 -8.23
C PHE A 357 -17.16 -8.40 -8.52
N ARG A 358 -16.72 -8.73 -9.73
CA ARG A 358 -16.53 -10.11 -10.15
C ARG A 358 -15.47 -10.82 -9.30
N LYS A 359 -15.69 -12.12 -9.13
CA LYS A 359 -14.80 -13.02 -8.39
C LYS A 359 -14.31 -14.15 -9.27
N VAL A 360 -13.10 -14.61 -9.01
CA VAL A 360 -12.57 -15.84 -9.60
C VAL A 360 -13.18 -17.03 -8.86
N ASP A 361 -13.73 -17.99 -9.61
CA ASP A 361 -14.20 -19.25 -9.05
C ASP A 361 -13.03 -20.24 -8.96
N LEU A 362 -12.52 -20.46 -7.76
CA LEU A 362 -11.38 -21.36 -7.51
C LEU A 362 -11.78 -22.85 -7.55
N THR A 363 -13.08 -23.15 -7.57
CA THR A 363 -13.60 -24.52 -7.47
C THR A 363 -14.02 -25.09 -8.83
N ASP A 364 -14.50 -24.24 -9.73
CA ASP A 364 -14.97 -24.63 -11.06
C ASP A 364 -14.36 -23.73 -12.13
N GLN A 365 -13.38 -24.28 -12.85
CA GLN A 365 -12.68 -23.59 -13.93
C GLN A 365 -13.63 -23.06 -15.02
N ASN A 366 -14.79 -23.70 -15.26
CA ASN A 366 -15.70 -23.35 -16.35
C ASN A 366 -16.59 -22.14 -16.01
N LYS A 367 -16.61 -21.71 -14.74
CA LYS A 367 -17.31 -20.48 -14.32
C LYS A 367 -16.45 -19.23 -14.45
N ASN A 368 -15.17 -19.38 -14.77
CA ASN A 368 -14.26 -18.27 -15.00
C ASN A 368 -14.33 -17.79 -16.45
N VAL A 369 -13.96 -16.51 -16.66
CA VAL A 369 -13.88 -15.91 -18.00
C VAL A 369 -12.75 -16.52 -18.82
N LEU A 370 -11.63 -16.77 -18.15
CA LEU A 370 -10.43 -17.31 -18.77
C LEU A 370 -10.61 -18.79 -19.07
N SER A 371 -10.16 -19.22 -20.24
CA SER A 371 -10.06 -20.62 -20.62
C SER A 371 -8.75 -20.87 -21.35
N LEU A 372 -8.22 -22.08 -21.21
CA LEU A 372 -6.96 -22.50 -21.82
C LEU A 372 -7.17 -23.81 -22.56
N PHE A 373 -6.58 -23.92 -23.75
CA PHE A 373 -6.63 -25.15 -24.54
C PHE A 373 -5.38 -25.33 -25.40
N LEU A 374 -5.04 -26.59 -25.67
CA LEU A 374 -3.97 -26.99 -26.58
C LEU A 374 -4.59 -27.49 -27.89
N PRO A 375 -4.44 -26.77 -29.01
CA PRO A 375 -4.98 -27.19 -30.30
C PRO A 375 -4.47 -28.55 -30.75
N GLN A 376 -5.36 -29.37 -31.32
CA GLN A 376 -5.05 -30.73 -31.76
C GLN A 376 -3.95 -30.78 -32.84
N ASN A 377 -3.92 -29.81 -33.76
CA ASN A 377 -2.89 -29.69 -34.78
C ASN A 377 -1.51 -29.39 -34.17
N LYS A 378 -1.44 -28.47 -33.21
CA LYS A 378 -0.20 -28.14 -32.50
C LYS A 378 0.28 -29.34 -31.66
N PHE A 379 -0.64 -30.03 -30.96
CA PHE A 379 -0.30 -31.27 -30.29
C PHE A 379 0.23 -32.33 -31.27
N LYS A 380 -0.38 -32.48 -32.46
CA LYS A 380 0.10 -33.38 -33.53
C LYS A 380 1.52 -33.06 -33.99
N GLU A 381 1.91 -31.80 -34.01
CA GLU A 381 3.27 -31.40 -34.35
C GLU A 381 4.26 -31.76 -33.24
N MET A 382 3.85 -31.58 -31.98
CA MET A 382 4.66 -31.95 -30.81
C MET A 382 4.94 -33.46 -30.75
N THR A 383 4.01 -34.32 -31.18
CA THR A 383 4.21 -35.78 -31.19
C THR A 383 5.24 -36.24 -32.24
N LYS A 384 5.57 -35.39 -33.22
CA LYS A 384 6.52 -35.72 -34.30
C LYS A 384 7.98 -35.41 -33.96
N LYS A 385 8.25 -34.70 -32.85
CA LYS A 385 9.58 -34.19 -32.48
C LYS A 385 9.85 -34.32 -30.98
N GLY A 386 11.13 -34.24 -30.59
CA GLY A 386 11.55 -34.11 -29.19
C GLY A 386 11.23 -35.31 -28.28
N PRO A 387 11.21 -35.10 -26.96
CA PRO A 387 11.00 -36.15 -25.95
C PRO A 387 9.66 -36.88 -26.09
N LEU A 388 8.62 -36.17 -26.56
CA LEU A 388 7.28 -36.71 -26.71
C LEU A 388 7.25 -37.81 -27.79
N LYS A 389 7.87 -37.58 -28.95
CA LYS A 389 8.02 -38.59 -30.02
C LYS A 389 8.65 -39.88 -29.48
N ASN A 390 9.77 -39.76 -28.77
CA ASN A 390 10.51 -40.90 -28.24
C ASN A 390 9.68 -41.68 -27.23
N LYS A 391 8.96 -40.98 -26.34
CA LYS A 391 8.10 -41.61 -25.35
C LYS A 391 6.94 -42.37 -26.01
N ILE A 392 6.31 -41.78 -27.02
CA ILE A 392 5.23 -42.41 -27.79
C ILE A 392 5.73 -43.67 -28.50
N GLN A 393 6.89 -43.61 -29.16
CA GLN A 393 7.47 -44.77 -29.84
C GLN A 393 7.81 -45.90 -28.86
N ASN A 394 8.31 -45.59 -27.66
CA ASN A 394 8.59 -46.60 -26.65
C ASN A 394 7.30 -47.25 -26.14
N ILE A 395 6.25 -46.48 -25.87
CA ILE A 395 4.95 -47.01 -25.46
C ILE A 395 4.37 -47.94 -26.53
N LYS A 396 4.44 -47.54 -27.82
CA LYS A 396 4.00 -48.39 -28.95
C LYS A 396 4.81 -49.70 -29.03
N LYS A 397 6.14 -49.63 -28.93
CA LYS A 397 7.03 -50.81 -29.01
C LYS A 397 6.84 -51.78 -27.84
N GLU A 398 6.64 -51.26 -26.64
CA GLU A 398 6.45 -52.06 -25.42
C GLU A 398 5.00 -52.57 -25.25
N ASN A 399 4.09 -52.23 -26.18
CA ASN A 399 2.66 -52.55 -26.14
C ASN A 399 1.97 -52.17 -24.82
N LYS A 400 2.42 -51.09 -24.18
CA LYS A 400 1.87 -50.63 -22.89
C LYS A 400 0.78 -49.57 -23.10
N LEU A 401 -0.20 -49.92 -23.93
CA LEU A 401 -1.32 -49.05 -24.30
C LEU A 401 -2.24 -48.79 -23.10
N ASP A 402 -3.08 -47.75 -23.23
CA ASP A 402 -4.15 -47.34 -22.30
C ASP A 402 -3.73 -46.93 -20.88
N ASN A 403 -2.45 -47.08 -20.55
CA ASN A 403 -1.87 -46.57 -19.31
C ASN A 403 -1.62 -45.07 -19.37
N LYS A 404 -1.80 -44.38 -18.22
CA LYS A 404 -1.40 -42.98 -18.02
C LYS A 404 0.04 -42.90 -17.52
N TYR A 405 0.89 -42.21 -18.27
CA TYR A 405 2.31 -42.01 -17.94
C TYR A 405 2.58 -40.57 -17.52
N LEU A 406 3.02 -40.37 -16.29
CA LEU A 406 3.56 -39.09 -15.84
C LEU A 406 4.92 -38.82 -16.52
N ILE A 407 5.09 -37.65 -17.11
CA ILE A 407 6.35 -37.22 -17.75
C ILE A 407 7.23 -36.51 -16.71
N LYS A 408 8.41 -37.08 -16.38
CA LYS A 408 9.32 -36.55 -15.33
C LYS A 408 10.51 -35.70 -15.86
N ASP A 409 10.97 -34.81 -14.97
CA ASP A 409 12.19 -33.99 -14.89
C ASP A 409 12.72 -33.32 -16.17
N MET A 410 13.79 -33.83 -16.81
CA MET A 410 14.40 -33.09 -17.93
C MET A 410 13.52 -33.05 -19.19
N SER A 411 12.76 -34.12 -19.46
CA SER A 411 11.78 -34.13 -20.55
C SER A 411 10.60 -33.21 -20.23
N ASN A 412 10.31 -32.99 -18.94
CA ASN A 412 9.26 -32.13 -18.46
C ASN A 412 9.57 -30.65 -18.78
N MET A 413 10.79 -30.16 -18.54
CA MET A 413 11.11 -28.75 -18.80
C MET A 413 11.00 -28.35 -20.28
N TYR A 414 11.50 -29.19 -21.19
CA TYR A 414 11.32 -28.96 -22.63
C TYR A 414 9.85 -29.01 -23.02
N LEU A 415 9.10 -30.00 -22.52
CA LEU A 415 7.69 -30.17 -22.85
C LEU A 415 6.83 -29.02 -22.31
N LYS A 416 7.04 -28.58 -21.06
CA LYS A 416 6.40 -27.37 -20.49
C LYS A 416 6.61 -26.16 -21.40
N GLN A 417 7.84 -25.95 -21.89
CA GLN A 417 8.14 -24.84 -22.78
C GLN A 417 7.42 -24.95 -24.14
N GLN A 418 7.26 -26.16 -24.69
CA GLN A 418 6.51 -26.36 -25.94
C GLN A 418 5.01 -26.16 -25.72
N ILE A 419 4.45 -26.76 -24.67
CA ILE A 419 3.04 -26.57 -24.28
C ILE A 419 2.76 -25.08 -24.09
N PHE A 420 3.60 -24.37 -23.32
CA PHE A 420 3.40 -22.94 -23.06
C PHE A 420 3.39 -22.07 -24.33
N LYS A 421 4.18 -22.44 -25.35
CA LYS A 421 4.21 -21.72 -26.63
C LYS A 421 2.95 -21.94 -27.46
N GLU A 422 2.40 -23.15 -27.42
CA GLU A 422 1.27 -23.56 -28.26
C GLU A 422 -0.10 -23.46 -27.55
N LEU A 423 -0.11 -23.15 -26.25
CA LEU A 423 -1.32 -22.89 -25.49
C LEU A 423 -2.03 -21.64 -26.00
N LEU A 424 -3.31 -21.81 -26.30
CA LEU A 424 -4.21 -20.74 -26.68
C LEU A 424 -5.14 -20.40 -25.53
N VAL A 425 -5.60 -19.15 -25.56
CA VAL A 425 -6.44 -18.54 -24.55
C VAL A 425 -7.77 -18.17 -25.18
N GLY A 426 -8.85 -18.58 -24.54
CA GLY A 426 -10.21 -18.12 -24.84
C GLY A 426 -10.77 -17.29 -23.68
N ILE A 427 -11.60 -16.29 -24.01
CA ILE A 427 -12.29 -15.42 -23.07
C ILE A 427 -13.79 -15.61 -23.30
N TYR A 428 -14.46 -16.27 -22.36
CA TYR A 428 -15.87 -16.62 -22.46
C TYR A 428 -16.63 -16.15 -21.22
N ASP A 429 -17.47 -15.12 -21.36
CA ASP A 429 -18.23 -14.58 -20.25
C ASP A 429 -19.73 -14.88 -20.36
N ASN A 430 -20.10 -16.07 -19.90
CA ASN A 430 -21.49 -16.50 -19.92
C ASN A 430 -22.35 -15.92 -18.79
N ALA A 431 -21.71 -15.44 -17.71
CA ALA A 431 -22.40 -15.02 -16.49
C ALA A 431 -22.79 -13.54 -16.52
N ASN A 432 -21.80 -12.65 -16.58
CA ASN A 432 -22.01 -11.20 -16.44
C ASN A 432 -21.99 -10.48 -17.80
N LYS A 433 -21.52 -11.16 -18.85
CA LYS A 433 -21.42 -10.61 -20.21
C LYS A 433 -20.69 -9.26 -20.27
N ALA A 434 -19.65 -9.08 -19.46
CA ALA A 434 -18.76 -7.92 -19.52
C ALA A 434 -17.64 -8.12 -20.54
N TYR A 435 -17.10 -9.34 -20.62
CA TYR A 435 -15.94 -9.66 -21.45
C TYR A 435 -16.33 -10.34 -22.75
N LYS A 436 -15.56 -10.03 -23.80
CA LYS A 436 -15.62 -10.69 -25.10
C LYS A 436 -14.19 -10.99 -25.55
N SER A 437 -13.97 -12.05 -26.30
CA SER A 437 -12.83 -12.05 -27.22
C SER A 437 -13.35 -12.45 -28.59
N THR A 438 -13.23 -11.54 -29.54
CA THR A 438 -13.52 -11.81 -30.97
C THR A 438 -12.36 -12.53 -31.65
N SER A 439 -11.19 -12.56 -31.03
CA SER A 439 -9.97 -13.13 -31.58
C SER A 439 -9.41 -14.27 -30.72
N THR A 440 -8.66 -15.16 -31.38
CA THR A 440 -7.86 -16.18 -30.70
C THR A 440 -6.65 -15.52 -30.06
N LEU A 441 -6.45 -15.77 -28.76
CA LEU A 441 -5.34 -15.21 -27.99
C LEU A 441 -4.34 -16.32 -27.63
N GLY A 442 -3.12 -15.95 -27.28
CA GLY A 442 -2.09 -16.88 -26.82
C GLY A 442 -1.29 -16.38 -25.61
N LEU A 443 -0.38 -17.21 -25.14
CA LEU A 443 0.55 -16.85 -24.05
C LEU A 443 1.90 -16.36 -24.59
N GLN A 444 2.50 -17.10 -25.52
CA GLN A 444 3.82 -16.80 -26.10
C GLN A 444 3.91 -17.03 -27.62
N THR A 445 2.83 -17.44 -28.26
CA THR A 445 2.79 -17.64 -29.72
C THR A 445 3.01 -16.33 -30.47
N LYS A 446 3.70 -16.40 -31.61
CA LYS A 446 3.86 -15.26 -32.53
C LYS A 446 2.67 -15.10 -33.48
N GLU A 447 1.84 -16.14 -33.61
CA GLU A 447 0.70 -16.19 -34.53
C GLU A 447 -0.50 -15.40 -33.99
N TYR A 448 -0.62 -15.29 -32.67
CA TYR A 448 -1.76 -14.69 -31.99
C TYR A 448 -1.30 -13.61 -31.01
N ARG A 449 -2.18 -12.64 -30.75
CA ARG A 449 -1.96 -11.62 -29.73
C ARG A 449 -1.84 -12.27 -28.36
N SER A 450 -0.89 -11.81 -27.56
CA SER A 450 -0.63 -12.33 -26.22
C SER A 450 -1.57 -11.71 -25.17
N ILE A 451 -2.10 -12.49 -24.23
CA ILE A 451 -2.74 -11.92 -23.03
C ILE A 451 -1.73 -11.41 -22.00
N LEU A 452 -0.48 -11.86 -22.10
CA LEU A 452 0.60 -11.50 -21.19
C LEU A 452 1.21 -10.17 -21.65
N GLY A 453 0.57 -9.07 -21.28
CA GLY A 453 1.00 -7.70 -21.63
C GLY A 453 1.89 -7.03 -20.58
N LEU A 454 1.98 -7.58 -19.37
CA LEU A 454 2.80 -7.05 -18.29
C LEU A 454 4.09 -7.85 -18.09
N ALA A 455 5.12 -7.18 -17.58
CA ALA A 455 6.44 -7.74 -17.29
C ALA A 455 6.38 -9.01 -16.44
N GLY A 456 7.30 -9.95 -16.71
CA GLY A 456 7.44 -11.17 -15.91
C GLY A 456 6.41 -12.26 -16.21
N GLY A 457 5.79 -12.21 -17.40
CA GLY A 457 4.74 -13.15 -17.80
C GLY A 457 3.42 -12.87 -17.08
N MET A 458 3.12 -11.60 -16.82
CA MET A 458 1.90 -11.17 -16.15
C MET A 458 0.85 -10.71 -17.15
N SER A 459 -0.40 -10.89 -16.77
CA SER A 459 -1.56 -10.36 -17.48
C SER A 459 -2.32 -9.43 -16.56
N ILE A 460 -2.98 -8.43 -17.13
CA ILE A 460 -3.98 -7.59 -16.47
C ILE A 460 -5.42 -7.96 -16.91
N TYR A 461 -5.55 -8.71 -18.00
CA TYR A 461 -6.82 -8.97 -18.67
C TYR A 461 -7.10 -10.48 -18.76
N PRO A 462 -8.25 -10.96 -18.24
CA PRO A 462 -9.35 -10.18 -17.66
C PRO A 462 -9.11 -9.73 -16.21
N PHE A 463 -8.10 -10.29 -15.54
CA PHE A 463 -7.65 -9.94 -14.19
C PHE A 463 -6.13 -10.08 -14.06
N HIS A 464 -5.58 -9.58 -12.97
CA HIS A 464 -4.14 -9.58 -12.72
C HIS A 464 -3.66 -10.95 -12.28
N THR A 465 -2.78 -11.56 -13.07
CA THR A 465 -2.21 -12.88 -12.76
C THR A 465 -0.86 -13.08 -13.44
N ARG A 466 -0.15 -14.14 -13.06
CA ARG A 466 1.12 -14.55 -13.64
C ARG A 466 1.01 -15.96 -14.21
N ILE A 467 1.30 -16.11 -15.50
CA ILE A 467 1.28 -17.41 -16.18
C ILE A 467 2.61 -17.60 -16.89
N THR A 468 3.39 -18.60 -16.47
CA THR A 468 4.66 -18.97 -17.10
C THR A 468 4.65 -20.44 -17.48
N LYS A 469 5.71 -20.92 -18.13
CA LYS A 469 5.91 -22.36 -18.36
C LYS A 469 5.90 -23.17 -17.06
N ASP A 470 6.27 -22.55 -15.93
CA ASP A 470 6.37 -23.23 -14.65
C ASP A 470 5.00 -23.44 -14.02
N SER A 471 3.98 -22.68 -14.44
CA SER A 471 2.57 -22.90 -14.11
C SER A 471 2.03 -24.24 -14.63
N ILE A 472 2.71 -24.89 -15.59
CA ILE A 472 2.26 -26.17 -16.13
C ILE A 472 2.76 -27.30 -15.23
N GLU A 473 1.85 -28.12 -14.72
CA GLU A 473 2.15 -29.24 -13.83
C GLU A 473 1.45 -30.52 -14.28
N ASN A 474 1.82 -31.64 -13.65
CA ASN A 474 1.09 -32.91 -13.75
C ASN A 474 0.81 -33.35 -15.20
N ILE A 475 1.85 -33.40 -16.03
CA ILE A 475 1.74 -33.78 -17.45
C ILE A 475 1.68 -35.30 -17.60
N TYR A 476 0.54 -35.81 -18.03
CA TYR A 476 0.28 -37.20 -18.34
C TYR A 476 0.12 -37.44 -19.84
N LEU A 477 0.70 -38.54 -20.31
CA LEU A 477 0.53 -39.04 -21.67
C LEU A 477 -0.12 -40.43 -21.63
N SER A 478 -1.10 -40.68 -22.48
CA SER A 478 -1.62 -42.03 -22.74
C SER A 478 -1.74 -42.28 -24.24
N ILE A 479 -1.54 -43.53 -24.66
CA ILE A 479 -1.70 -43.98 -26.05
C ILE A 479 -2.74 -45.08 -26.09
N SER A 480 -3.73 -44.94 -26.96
CA SER A 480 -4.80 -45.92 -27.19
C SER A 480 -4.84 -46.33 -28.66
N LYS A 481 -5.49 -47.45 -28.97
CA LYS A 481 -5.71 -47.93 -30.34
C LYS A 481 -7.17 -47.70 -30.73
N GLU A 482 -7.39 -46.99 -31.84
CA GLU A 482 -8.72 -46.81 -32.43
C GLU A 482 -9.11 -48.03 -33.30
N GLU A 483 -10.41 -48.16 -33.60
CA GLU A 483 -11.01 -49.27 -34.37
C GLU A 483 -10.31 -49.54 -35.70
N ASN A 484 -9.71 -48.51 -36.31
CA ASN A 484 -8.99 -48.58 -37.59
C ASN A 484 -7.50 -48.98 -37.44
N SER A 485 -7.11 -49.59 -36.31
CA SER A 485 -5.72 -49.87 -35.94
C SER A 485 -4.80 -48.64 -35.87
N LYS A 486 -5.36 -47.44 -35.83
CA LYS A 486 -4.60 -46.20 -35.66
C LYS A 486 -4.32 -45.93 -34.18
N TYR A 487 -3.14 -45.38 -33.88
CA TYR A 487 -2.78 -44.96 -32.55
C TYR A 487 -3.22 -43.53 -32.28
N LYS A 488 -3.88 -43.33 -31.15
CA LYS A 488 -4.29 -42.03 -30.63
C LYS A 488 -3.49 -41.70 -29.38
N ALA A 489 -2.80 -40.55 -29.39
CA ALA A 489 -2.17 -39.99 -28.22
C ALA A 489 -3.12 -39.03 -27.52
N LYS A 490 -3.12 -39.04 -26.19
CA LYS A 490 -3.84 -38.09 -25.33
C LYS A 490 -2.84 -37.49 -24.34
N LEU A 491 -2.84 -36.16 -24.25
CA LEU A 491 -2.06 -35.39 -23.30
C LEU A 491 -3.02 -34.72 -22.30
N GLU A 492 -2.80 -34.94 -21.02
CA GLU A 492 -3.52 -34.30 -19.92
C GLU A 492 -2.52 -33.54 -19.06
N PHE A 493 -2.81 -32.31 -18.68
CA PHE A 493 -1.96 -31.52 -17.80
C PHE A 493 -2.74 -30.46 -17.05
N GLU A 494 -2.12 -29.89 -16.03
CA GLU A 494 -2.70 -28.82 -15.23
C GLU A 494 -1.97 -27.51 -15.47
N VAL A 495 -2.70 -26.40 -15.46
CA VAL A 495 -2.14 -25.04 -15.44
C VAL A 495 -2.58 -24.36 -14.15
N HIS A 496 -1.61 -24.07 -13.30
CA HIS A 496 -1.77 -23.47 -11.97
C HIS A 496 -1.59 -21.96 -12.08
N ILE A 497 -2.69 -21.22 -11.93
CA ILE A 497 -2.75 -19.78 -12.11
C ILE A 497 -2.94 -19.12 -10.74
N PRO A 498 -1.95 -18.34 -10.24
CA PRO A 498 -2.09 -17.63 -8.99
C PRO A 498 -3.09 -16.47 -9.14
N ILE A 499 -4.01 -16.38 -8.18
CA ILE A 499 -5.00 -15.31 -8.05
C ILE A 499 -4.58 -14.44 -6.88
N PHE A 500 -4.48 -13.13 -7.13
CA PHE A 500 -3.88 -12.20 -6.21
C PHE A 500 -4.91 -11.36 -5.46
N ALA A 501 -4.52 -10.97 -4.25
CA ALA A 501 -5.04 -9.79 -3.58
C ALA A 501 -3.88 -8.88 -3.21
N SER A 502 -4.17 -7.59 -3.10
CA SER A 502 -3.20 -6.56 -2.72
C SER A 502 -3.75 -5.70 -1.60
N SER A 503 -2.84 -5.25 -0.74
CA SER A 503 -3.04 -4.15 0.20
C SER A 503 -2.83 -2.83 -0.52
N PHE A 504 -3.17 -1.73 0.15
CA PHE A 504 -3.06 -0.39 -0.42
C PHE A 504 -1.62 -0.09 -0.87
N SER A 505 -1.43 0.01 -2.19
CA SER A 505 -0.15 0.30 -2.82
C SER A 505 -0.35 1.04 -4.15
N ASP A 506 0.74 1.49 -4.74
CA ASP A 506 0.75 2.11 -6.06
C ASP A 506 0.86 1.08 -7.20
N LEU A 507 0.86 -0.22 -6.92
CA LEU A 507 0.96 -1.32 -7.89
C LEU A 507 2.16 -1.26 -8.87
N LYS A 508 3.15 -0.40 -8.64
CA LYS A 508 4.35 -0.27 -9.49
C LYS A 508 5.37 -1.36 -9.22
N SER A 509 5.39 -1.89 -8.00
CA SER A 509 6.09 -3.13 -7.70
C SER A 509 5.07 -4.26 -7.79
N HIS A 510 5.40 -5.31 -8.56
CA HIS A 510 4.56 -6.52 -8.66
C HIS A 510 4.52 -7.34 -7.36
N SER A 511 4.90 -6.75 -6.22
CA SER A 511 4.78 -7.35 -4.90
C SER A 511 3.30 -7.50 -4.57
N THR A 512 2.79 -8.72 -4.74
CA THR A 512 1.47 -9.10 -4.27
C THR A 512 1.56 -9.32 -2.76
N SER A 513 0.75 -8.61 -2.00
CA SER A 513 0.75 -8.73 -0.54
C SER A 513 -0.34 -9.74 -0.14
N GLY A 514 0.06 -10.98 0.15
CA GLY A 514 -0.84 -12.00 0.71
C GLY A 514 -0.57 -13.40 0.19
N GLU A 515 -1.21 -14.39 0.81
CA GLU A 515 -1.26 -15.77 0.31
C GLU A 515 -2.02 -15.78 -1.02
N SER A 516 -1.34 -16.12 -2.12
CA SER A 516 -1.99 -16.33 -3.41
C SER A 516 -2.81 -17.62 -3.35
N LYS A 517 -4.05 -17.55 -3.83
CA LYS A 517 -4.86 -18.75 -4.09
C LYS A 517 -4.59 -19.23 -5.51
N VAL A 518 -4.70 -20.53 -5.76
CA VAL A 518 -4.39 -21.10 -7.08
C VAL A 518 -5.67 -21.56 -7.76
N LEU A 519 -5.92 -21.03 -8.97
CA LEU A 519 -6.90 -21.55 -9.91
C LEU A 519 -6.23 -22.62 -10.77
N VAL A 520 -6.82 -23.81 -10.84
CA VAL A 520 -6.25 -24.95 -11.59
C VAL A 520 -7.09 -25.20 -12.84
N PHE A 521 -6.47 -25.07 -14.01
CA PHE A 521 -7.06 -25.50 -15.28
C PHE A 521 -6.59 -26.90 -15.64
N LYS A 522 -7.52 -27.84 -15.79
CA LYS A 522 -7.27 -29.18 -16.34
C LYS A 522 -7.46 -29.14 -17.85
N ILE A 523 -6.39 -29.41 -18.58
CA ILE A 523 -6.36 -29.35 -20.05
C ILE A 523 -6.17 -30.76 -20.59
N VAL A 524 -6.98 -31.10 -21.59
CA VAL A 524 -6.94 -32.37 -22.30
C VAL A 524 -6.87 -32.10 -23.79
N SER A 525 -5.93 -32.75 -24.48
CA SER A 525 -5.80 -32.69 -25.93
C SER A 525 -5.47 -34.07 -26.46
N ASP A 526 -6.03 -34.44 -27.61
CA ASP A 526 -5.80 -35.73 -28.24
C ASP A 526 -5.53 -35.60 -29.74
N THR A 527 -4.73 -36.52 -30.29
CA THR A 527 -4.36 -36.49 -31.70
C THR A 527 -3.97 -37.87 -32.21
N SER A 528 -4.13 -38.10 -33.51
CA SER A 528 -3.61 -39.29 -34.18
C SER A 528 -2.11 -39.18 -34.38
N VAL A 529 -1.38 -40.26 -34.06
CA VAL A 529 0.10 -40.29 -34.05
C VAL A 529 0.70 -41.31 -35.02
N ASP A 530 -0.04 -41.60 -36.10
CA ASP A 530 0.44 -42.39 -37.24
C ASP A 530 0.74 -41.53 -38.46
#